data_AF-A0A959ETP0-F1
#
_entry.id   AF-A0A959ETP0-F1
#
_cell.length_a   1.000
_cell.length_b   1.000
_cell.length_c   1.000
_cell.angle_alpha   90.00
_cell.angle_beta   90.00
_cell.angle_gamma   90.00
#
_symmetry.space_group_name_H-M   'P 1'
#
loop_
_entity.id
_entity.type
_entity.pdbx_description
1 polymer ?
#
loop_
_entity_poly.entity_id
_entity_poly.type
_entity_poly.pdbx_seq_one_letter_code
_entity_poly.pdbx_strand_id
1 'polypeptide(L)' 'YASWPQNTVVRNPTGPPFSLDPAEPFTAKRVMRGGSFLCNDDYCSGYRVSRRMKSSPDTGLNHTGFRCVR' A
#
# COMPACT_ATOMS: atom_id res chain seq x y z
N TYR A 1 11.52 7.59 -3.74
CA TYR A 1 11.71 6.14 -3.54
C TYR A 1 13.18 5.85 -3.82
N ALA A 2 13.93 5.24 -2.90
CA ALA A 2 15.28 4.79 -3.22
C ALA A 2 15.18 3.83 -4.42
N SER A 3 15.94 4.08 -5.47
CA SER A 3 15.98 3.22 -6.65
C SER A 3 16.54 1.86 -6.24
N TRP A 4 15.87 0.79 -6.66
CA TRP A 4 16.37 -0.56 -6.44
C TRP A 4 17.68 -0.76 -7.23
N PRO A 5 18.66 -1.49 -6.68
CA PRO A 5 19.87 -1.85 -7.42
C PRO A 5 19.48 -2.62 -8.70
N GLN A 6 19.94 -2.13 -9.85
CA GLN A 6 19.39 -2.50 -11.15
C GLN A 6 19.84 -3.89 -11.66
N ASN A 7 20.47 -4.72 -10.84
CA ASN A 7 21.00 -6.02 -11.28
C ASN A 7 21.18 -7.06 -10.15
N THR A 8 20.39 -6.97 -9.07
CA THR A 8 20.45 -7.94 -7.96
C THR A 8 19.07 -8.48 -7.61
N VAL A 9 18.97 -9.80 -7.40
CA VAL A 9 17.73 -10.43 -6.96
C VAL A 9 17.52 -10.12 -5.48
N VAL A 10 16.62 -9.19 -5.19
CA VAL A 10 16.25 -8.84 -3.81
C VAL A 10 15.29 -9.91 -3.26
N ARG A 11 15.75 -10.67 -2.26
CA ARG A 11 14.92 -11.61 -1.52
C ARG A 11 14.19 -10.88 -0.39
N ASN A 12 12.85 -10.92 -0.41
CA ASN A 12 11.95 -10.32 0.59
C ASN A 12 12.24 -8.83 0.93
N PRO A 13 11.94 -7.91 0.01
CA PRO A 13 12.12 -6.48 0.27
C PRO A 13 11.24 -6.00 1.44
N THR A 14 11.86 -5.47 2.50
CA THR A 14 11.18 -4.98 3.72
C THR A 14 10.53 -3.60 3.55
N GLY A 15 10.75 -2.94 2.41
CA GLY A 15 10.24 -1.60 2.13
C GLY A 15 11.09 -0.49 2.78
N PRO A 16 10.66 0.79 2.66
CA PRO A 16 11.39 1.90 3.24
C PRO A 16 11.32 1.91 4.78
N PRO A 17 12.36 2.43 5.47
CA PRO A 17 12.40 2.46 6.94
C PRO A 17 11.36 3.42 7.55
N PHE A 18 11.01 4.48 6.83
CA PHE A 18 9.98 5.45 7.23
C PHE A 18 8.91 5.59 6.14
N SER A 19 7.68 5.88 6.57
CA SER A 19 6.61 6.25 5.64
C SER A 19 6.76 7.72 5.28
N LEU A 20 6.66 8.03 3.98
CA LEU A 20 6.69 9.40 3.50
C LEU A 20 5.62 9.54 2.41
N ASP A 21 4.60 10.33 2.72
CA ASP A 21 3.59 10.77 1.77
C ASP A 21 3.77 12.28 1.52
N PRO A 22 4.14 12.72 0.31
CA PRO A 22 4.34 14.14 0.03
C PRO A 22 3.10 15.01 0.31
N ALA A 23 1.90 14.43 0.21
CA ALA A 23 0.66 15.16 0.48
C ALA A 23 0.37 15.32 1.98
N GLU A 24 0.87 14.39 2.81
CA GLU A 24 0.62 14.37 4.25
C GLU A 24 1.91 13.93 4.99
N PRO A 25 2.90 14.84 5.15
CA PRO A 25 4.24 14.49 5.63
C PRO A 25 4.29 14.05 7.09
N PHE A 26 3.31 14.49 7.89
CA PHE A 26 3.27 14.26 9.34
C PHE A 26 2.54 12.97 9.74
N THR A 27 1.83 12.34 8.81
CA THR A 27 1.03 11.14 9.08
C THR A 27 1.71 9.93 8.45
N ALA A 28 2.13 8.97 9.28
CA ALA A 28 2.65 7.71 8.78
C ALA A 28 1.54 6.92 8.07
N LYS A 29 1.79 6.46 6.85
CA LYS A 29 0.85 5.64 6.08
C LYS A 29 1.40 4.27 5.72
N ARG A 30 0.52 3.28 5.60
CA ARG A 30 0.83 1.93 5.12
C ARG A 30 0.11 1.67 3.80
N VAL A 31 0.72 0.80 2.98
CA VAL A 31 0.19 0.43 1.67
C VAL A 31 -0.93 -0.60 1.83
N MET A 32 -2.05 -0.36 1.18
CA MET A 32 -3.17 -1.28 1.04
C MET A 32 -3.30 -1.73 -0.41
N ARG A 33 -3.68 -3.00 -0.62
CA ARG A 33 -3.85 -3.62 -1.95
C ARG A 33 -5.07 -4.54 -1.97
N GLY A 34 -5.62 -4.76 -3.15
CA GLY A 34 -6.69 -5.72 -3.40
C GLY A 34 -8.09 -5.10 -3.53
N GLY A 35 -8.25 -3.83 -3.18
CA GLY A 35 -9.56 -3.18 -3.19
C GLY A 35 -10.51 -3.80 -2.16
N SER A 36 -11.81 -3.59 -2.36
CA SER A 36 -12.86 -4.08 -1.48
C SER A 36 -14.15 -4.32 -2.26
N PHE A 37 -15.18 -4.87 -1.58
CA PHE A 37 -16.51 -5.07 -2.15
C PHE A 37 -17.21 -3.78 -2.56
N LEU A 38 -16.70 -2.61 -2.14
CA LEU A 38 -17.20 -1.31 -2.54
C LEU A 38 -16.56 -0.79 -3.83
N CYS A 39 -15.64 -1.51 -4.48
CA CYS A 39 -15.01 -1.03 -5.71
C CYS A 39 -15.92 -1.19 -6.93
N ASN A 40 -15.92 -0.21 -7.82
CA ASN A 40 -16.64 -0.19 -9.09
C ASN A 40 -15.85 0.62 -10.13
N ASP A 41 -16.01 0.32 -11.41
CA ASP A 41 -15.24 0.92 -12.50
C ASP A 41 -15.42 2.44 -12.61
N ASP A 42 -16.58 2.96 -12.25
CA ASP A 42 -16.91 4.39 -12.38
C ASP A 42 -16.12 5.28 -11.41
N TYR A 43 -15.78 4.78 -10.23
CA TYR A 43 -15.15 5.59 -9.18
C TYR A 43 -13.93 4.95 -8.51
N CYS A 44 -13.76 3.63 -8.59
CA CYS A 44 -12.66 2.94 -7.94
C CYS A 44 -12.26 1.63 -8.62
N SER A 45 -11.18 1.68 -9.39
CA SER A 45 -10.47 0.50 -9.93
C SER A 45 -9.53 -0.18 -8.92
N GLY A 46 -9.85 -0.11 -7.62
CA GLY A 46 -8.98 -0.54 -6.51
C GLY A 46 -8.66 -2.03 -6.50
N TYR A 47 -9.52 -2.83 -7.13
CA TYR A 47 -9.39 -4.28 -7.31
C TYR A 47 -8.25 -4.66 -8.27
N ARG A 48 -7.70 -3.74 -9.08
CA ARG A 48 -6.61 -4.03 -10.02
C ARG A 48 -5.31 -4.31 -9.26
N VAL A 49 -4.59 -5.36 -9.67
CA VAL A 49 -3.34 -5.81 -9.02
C VAL A 49 -2.26 -4.73 -8.94
N SER A 50 -2.20 -3.85 -9.96
CA SER A 50 -1.25 -2.75 -10.02
C SER A 50 -1.61 -1.57 -9.10
N ARG A 51 -2.88 -1.47 -8.67
CA ARG A 51 -3.34 -0.32 -7.87
C ARG A 51 -2.87 -0.46 -6.42
N ARG A 52 -2.50 0.68 -5.85
CA ARG A 52 -2.02 0.81 -4.47
C ARG A 52 -2.75 1.97 -3.81
N MET A 53 -3.23 1.73 -2.61
CA MET A 53 -3.87 2.73 -1.75
C MET A 53 -3.05 2.92 -0.47
N LYS A 54 -3.31 3.99 0.26
CA LYS A 54 -2.59 4.35 1.49
C LYS A 54 -3.59 4.72 2.57
N SER A 55 -3.40 4.22 3.79
CA SER A 55 -4.15 4.61 4.98
C SER A 55 -3.23 4.69 6.19
N SER A 56 -3.65 5.45 7.19
CA SER A 56 -2.94 5.53 8.46
C SER A 56 -3.12 4.22 9.25
N PRO A 57 -2.08 3.71 9.96
CA PRO A 57 -2.14 2.43 10.70
C PRO A 57 -3.20 2.35 11.79
N ASP A 58 -3.61 3.49 12.33
CA ASP A 58 -4.62 3.66 13.39
C ASP A 58 -6.06 3.67 12.86
N THR A 59 -6.24 3.79 11.54
CA THR A 59 -7.57 3.83 10.93
C THR A 59 -8.13 2.43 10.68
N GLY A 60 -9.26 2.11 11.31
CA GLY A 60 -10.05 0.90 11.05
C GLY A 60 -11.18 1.15 10.05
N LEU A 61 -11.30 0.29 9.03
CA LEU A 61 -12.35 0.37 8.01
C LEU A 61 -13.04 -0.99 7.87
N ASN A 62 -14.37 -1.01 7.75
CA ASN A 62 -15.18 -2.22 7.57
C ASN A 62 -14.87 -3.02 6.28
N HIS A 63 -14.23 -2.37 5.31
CA HIS A 63 -13.93 -2.93 3.99
C HIS A 63 -12.43 -3.16 3.77
N THR A 64 -11.61 -3.07 4.83
CA THR A 64 -10.16 -3.26 4.78
C THR A 64 -9.75 -4.36 5.76
N GLY A 65 -8.94 -5.30 5.30
CA GLY A 65 -8.34 -6.34 6.14
C GLY A 65 -6.88 -6.59 5.75
N PHE A 66 -6.28 -7.63 6.33
CA PHE A 66 -4.90 -8.02 6.03
C PHE A 66 -4.75 -9.54 5.94
N ARG A 67 -3.63 -9.98 5.33
CA ARG A 67 -3.19 -11.37 5.34
C ARG A 67 -1.76 -11.44 5.86
N CYS A 68 -1.46 -12.50 6.62
CA CYS A 68 -0.11 -12.76 7.09
C CYS A 68 0.73 -13.45 6.00
N VAL A 69 2.05 -13.32 6.12
CA VAL A 69 3.05 -14.01 5.31
C VAL A 69 4.21 -14.40 6.22
N ARG A 70 4.91 -15.50 5.90
CA ARG A 70 6.13 -15.94 6.59
C ARG A 70 7.31 -15.83 5.64
#